data_AF-A0A6L3K1M9-F1
#
_entry.id   AF-A0A6L3K1M9-F1
#
_cell.length_a   1.000
_cell.length_b   1.000
_cell.length_c   1.000
_cell.angle_alpha   90.00
_cell.angle_beta   90.00
_cell.angle_gamma   90.00
#
_symmetry.space_group_name_H-M   'P 1'
#
loop_
_entity.id
_entity.type
_entity.pdbx_description
1 polymer ?
#
loop_
_entity_poly.entity_id
_entity_poly.type
_entity_poly.pdbx_seq_one_letter_code
_entity_poly.pdbx_strand_id
1 'polypeptide(L)' 'MGELTDEIYERLGIRIEATELYEDGKRVLVLSVPSRPVGRLLRFEGVPLMCTGESLRAMSDAEIFRILSE' A
#
# COMPACT_ATOMS: atom_id res chain seq x y z
N MET A 1 2.33 15.90 8.58
CA MET A 1 1.84 14.50 8.57
C MET A 1 0.50 14.37 7.86
N GLY A 2 -0.51 15.17 8.23
CA GLY A 2 -1.81 15.18 7.54
C GLY A 2 -1.70 15.37 6.02
N GLU A 3 -0.96 16.40 5.58
CA GLU A 3 -0.77 16.65 4.13
C GLU A 3 -0.18 15.44 3.37
N LEU A 4 0.79 14.73 3.95
CA LEU A 4 1.37 13.54 3.33
C LEU A 4 0.34 12.41 3.22
N THR A 5 -0.40 12.14 4.29
CA THR A 5 -1.41 11.07 4.30
C THR A 5 -2.57 11.40 3.36
N ASP A 6 -2.91 12.68 3.25
CA ASP A 6 -3.98 13.16 2.37
C ASP A 6 -3.54 13.07 0.89
N GLU A 7 -2.32 13.49 0.55
CA GLU A 7 -1.78 13.35 -0.81
C GLU A 7 -1.71 11.88 -1.25
N ILE A 8 -1.26 10.99 -0.36
CA ILE A 8 -1.24 9.55 -0.62
C ILE A 8 -2.66 9.01 -0.87
N TYR A 9 -3.62 9.45 -0.06
CA TYR A 9 -5.01 9.05 -0.24
C TYR A 9 -5.60 9.56 -1.56
N GLU A 10 -5.36 10.82 -1.93
CA GLU A 10 -5.84 11.39 -3.19
C GLU A 10 -5.26 10.69 -4.41
N ARG A 11 -3.97 10.33 -4.36
CA ARG A 11 -3.27 9.70 -5.51
C ARG A 11 -3.53 8.21 -5.64
N LEU A 12 -3.62 7.49 -4.52
CA LEU A 12 -3.68 6.02 -4.53
C LEU A 12 -5.04 5.46 -4.08
N GLY A 13 -5.90 6.28 -3.44
CA GLY A 13 -7.15 5.84 -2.83
C GLY A 13 -6.96 4.97 -1.59
N ILE A 14 -5.75 4.90 -1.04
CA ILE A 14 -5.39 4.06 0.11
C ILE A 14 -5.18 4.96 1.32
N ARG A 15 -6.00 4.75 2.36
CA ARG A 15 -5.82 5.45 3.63
C ARG A 15 -4.72 4.75 4.43
N ILE A 16 -3.67 5.48 4.76
CA ILE A 16 -2.55 4.97 5.55
C ILE A 16 -2.46 5.68 6.91
N GLU A 17 -1.75 5.10 7.85
CA GLU A 17 -1.36 5.76 9.10
C GLU A 17 0.15 6.03 9.06
N ALA A 18 0.57 7.19 9.57
CA ALA A 18 1.96 7.60 9.54
C ALA A 18 2.42 8.02 10.94
N THR A 19 3.49 7.37 11.43
CA THR A 19 4.04 7.57 12.77
C THR A 19 5.51 7.92 12.67
N GLU A 20 5.94 8.89 13.46
CA GLU A 20 7.35 9.29 13.56
C GLU A 20 8.01 8.58 14.73
N LEU A 21 9.20 8.05 14.48
CA LEU A 21 10.10 7.50 15.49
C LEU A 21 11.42 8.27 15.45
N TYR A 22 12.07 8.38 16.60
CA TYR A 22 13.38 9.00 16.72
C TYR A 22 14.35 8.02 17.36
N GLU A 23 15.42 7.68 16.62
CA GLU A 23 16.45 6.74 17.06
C GLU A 23 17.83 7.36 16.77
N ASP A 24 18.72 7.42 17.76
CA ASP A 24 20.06 8.02 17.64
C ASP A 24 20.07 9.44 17.02
N GLY A 25 19.05 10.25 17.36
CA GLY A 25 18.89 11.61 16.83
C GLY A 25 18.46 11.67 15.36
N LYS A 26 18.11 10.54 14.73
CA LYS A 26 17.57 10.44 13.37
C LYS A 26 16.06 10.25 13.43
N ARG A 27 15.35 10.89 12.50
CA ARG A 27 13.89 10.71 12.32
C ARG A 27 13.63 9.56 11.35
N VAL A 28 12.83 8.59 11.79
CA VAL A 28 12.32 7.48 10.99
C VAL A 28 10.82 7.67 10.82
N LEU A 29 10.33 7.59 9.58
CA LEU A 29 8.90 7.65 9.29
C LEU A 29 8.37 6.26 8.99
N VAL A 30 7.45 5.78 9.82
CA VAL A 30 6.78 4.49 9.66
C VAL A 30 5.41 4.73 9.02
N LEU A 31 5.19 4.12 7.86
CA LEU A 31 3.90 4.12 7.18
C LEU A 31 3.24 2.76 7.36
N SER A 32 2.09 2.73 8.04
CA SER A 32 1.25 1.55 8.16
C SER A 32 0.25 1.53 7.02
N VAL A 33 0.38 0.53 6.14
CA VAL A 33 -0.49 0.36 4.98
C VAL A 33 -1.51 -0.74 5.28
N PRO A 34 -2.83 -0.47 5.21
CA PRO A 34 -3.83 -1.50 5.48
C PRO A 34 -3.83 -2.56 4.38
N SER A 35 -4.35 -3.74 4.71
CA SER A 35 -4.67 -4.74 3.70
C SER A 35 -5.75 -4.22 2.75
N ARG A 36 -5.73 -4.74 1.51
CA ARG A 36 -6.78 -4.47 0.52
C ARG A 36 -8.17 -4.87 1.06
N PRO A 37 -9.24 -4.19 0.65
CA PRO A 37 -10.59 -4.68 0.88
C PRO A 37 -10.83 -6.06 0.22
N VAL A 38 -11.72 -6.86 0.78
CA VAL A 38 -12.17 -8.14 0.21
C VAL A 38 -12.74 -7.90 -1.19
N GLY A 39 -12.42 -8.78 -2.14
CA GLY A 39 -12.91 -8.69 -3.52
C GLY A 39 -12.34 -7.52 -4.32
N ARG A 40 -11.34 -6.78 -3.81
CA ARG A 40 -10.76 -5.61 -4.50
C ARG A 40 -9.25 -5.69 -4.64
N LEU A 41 -8.77 -5.33 -5.81
CA LEU A 41 -7.34 -5.21 -6.12
C LEU A 41 -6.85 -3.80 -5.82
N LEU A 42 -5.66 -3.69 -5.25
CA LEU A 42 -4.90 -2.43 -5.25
C LEU A 42 -4.15 -2.34 -6.57
N ARG A 43 -4.31 -1.21 -7.27
CA ARG A 43 -3.69 -0.96 -8.56
C ARG A 43 -2.81 0.27 -8.48
N PHE A 44 -1.68 0.20 -9.15
CA PHE A 44 -0.82 1.35 -9.39
C PHE A 44 -0.71 1.54 -10.90
N GLU A 45 -1.08 2.72 -11.39
CA GLU A 45 -1.14 3.03 -12.83
C GLU A 45 -1.93 1.98 -13.64
N GLY A 46 -3.01 1.46 -13.05
CA GLY A 46 -3.89 0.44 -13.65
C GLY A 46 -3.41 -1.01 -13.48
N VAL A 47 -2.16 -1.23 -13.08
CA VAL A 47 -1.58 -2.57 -12.91
C VAL A 47 -1.80 -3.08 -11.49
N PRO A 48 -2.38 -4.28 -11.28
CA PRO A 48 -2.43 -4.89 -9.96
C PRO A 48 -1.03 -5.38 -9.58
N LEU A 49 -0.50 -4.85 -8.48
CA LEU A 49 0.82 -5.19 -7.97
C LEU A 49 0.71 -6.07 -6.72
N MET A 50 1.71 -6.90 -6.52
CA MET A 50 1.93 -7.68 -5.31
C MET A 50 3.36 -7.50 -4.80
N CYS A 51 3.52 -7.53 -3.49
CA CYS A 51 4.84 -7.50 -2.87
C CYS A 51 5.50 -8.88 -2.99
N THR A 52 6.71 -8.92 -3.53
CA THR A 52 7.58 -10.10 -3.57
C THR A 52 8.85 -9.80 -2.80
N GLY A 53 8.79 -9.95 -1.48
CA GLY A 53 9.89 -9.65 -0.56
C GLY A 53 10.25 -8.17 -0.58
N GLU A 54 11.25 -7.82 -1.39
CA GLU A 54 11.84 -6.47 -1.48
C GLU A 54 11.39 -5.67 -2.71
N SER A 55 10.49 -6.20 -3.53
CA SER A 55 10.04 -5.55 -4.77
C SER A 55 8.54 -5.68 -5.01
N LEU A 56 8.00 -4.80 -5.86
CA LEU A 56 6.65 -4.93 -6.38
C LEU A 56 6.69 -5.59 -7.76
N ARG A 57 5.81 -6.56 -7.98
CA ARG A 57 5.65 -7.23 -9.27
C ARG A 57 4.19 -7.24 -9.69
N ALA A 58 3.96 -7.31 -11.00
CA ALA A 58 2.63 -7.55 -11.54
C ALA A 58 2.07 -8.87 -10.98
N MET A 59 0.83 -8.82 -10.53
CA MET A 59 0.13 -9.96 -9.98
C MET A 59 -0.21 -10.95 -11.10
N SER A 60 -0.14 -12.26 -10.81
CA SER A 60 -0.55 -13.29 -11.77
C SER A 60 -2.09 -13.37 -11.87
N ASP A 61 -2.59 -13.88 -12.99
CA ASP A 61 -4.03 -14.06 -13.19
C ASP A 61 -4.67 -14.96 -12.11
N ALA A 62 -3.94 -15.97 -11.63
CA ALA A 62 -4.38 -16.85 -10.56
C ALA A 62 -4.59 -16.10 -9.24
N GLU A 63 -3.66 -15.19 -8.89
CA GLU A 63 -3.79 -14.34 -7.71
C GLU A 63 -4.93 -13.33 -7.84
N ILE A 64 -5.04 -12.70 -9.02
CA ILE A 64 -6.14 -11.79 -9.33
C ILE A 64 -7.48 -12.51 -9.13
N PHE A 65 -7.63 -13.69 -9.73
CA PHE A 65 -8.85 -14.47 -9.63
C PHE A 65 -9.18 -14.86 -8.19
N ARG A 66 -8.17 -15.30 -7.42
CA ARG A 66 -8.34 -15.63 -6.01
C ARG A 66 -8.89 -14.44 -5.23
N ILE A 67 -8.27 -13.27 -5.36
CA ILE A 67 -8.68 -12.05 -4.63
C ILE A 67 -10.10 -11.63 -4.98
N LEU A 68 -10.47 -11.71 -6.26
CA LEU A 68 -11.81 -11.33 -6.72
C LEU A 68 -12.89 -12.33 -6.32
N SER A 69 -12.51 -13.54 -5.91
CA SER A 69 -13.42 -14.64 -5.54
C SER A 69 -13.53 -14.88 -4.03
N GLU A 70 -12.93 -14.02 -3.22
CA GLU A 70 -13.01 -14.04 -1.75
C GLU A 70 -14.39 -13.68 -1.19
#